data_AF-A0ABC8ZM10-F1
#
_entry.id   AF-A0ABC8ZM10-F1
#
_cell.length_a   1.000
_cell.length_b   1.000
_cell.length_c   1.000
_cell.angle_alpha   90.00
_cell.angle_beta   90.00
_cell.angle_gamma   90.00
#
_symmetry.space_group_name_H-M   'P 1'
#
loop_
_entity.id
_entity.type
_entity.pdbx_description
1 polymer ?
#
loop_
_entity_poly.entity_id
_entity_poly.type
_entity_poly.pdbx_seq_one_letter_code
_entity_poly.pdbx_strand_id
1 'polypeptide(L)'
;MSEVFEGYERQYCEASASLTRKCTAAAALEGEKLKQKAAEIKSGIDGAEALIRKMDLEARNLQPSIRAGLLAKIREYKSDLNNLKGALKRITSGNAQQGAREELLESGMADALGVSADQRSRLLRATERQNQTTDRLRDSHRTMLETEDLGVSILHDLSQQRQSLLRAHNVEDHWRYGEENG
;
A
#
# COMPACT_ATOMS: atom_id res chain seq x y z
N MET A 1 -10.18 -13.75 4.60
CA MET A 1 -10.22 -12.50 3.81
C MET A 1 -11.04 -12.75 2.54
N SER A 2 -11.61 -11.73 1.88
CA SER A 2 -12.39 -11.93 0.63
C SER A 2 -11.43 -12.07 -0.55
N GLU A 3 -11.50 -13.17 -1.29
CA GLU A 3 -10.67 -13.42 -2.50
C GLU A 3 -10.78 -12.27 -3.52
N VAL A 4 -11.96 -11.62 -3.57
CA VAL A 4 -12.23 -10.48 -4.44
C VAL A 4 -11.43 -9.24 -4.01
N PHE A 5 -11.33 -9.00 -2.70
CA PHE A 5 -10.53 -7.91 -2.15
C PHE A 5 -9.05 -8.10 -2.47
N GLU A 6 -8.52 -9.30 -2.25
CA GLU A 6 -7.12 -9.64 -2.52
C GLU A 6 -6.78 -9.51 -4.02
N GLY A 7 -7.72 -9.89 -4.90
CA GLY A 7 -7.59 -9.70 -6.34
C GLY A 7 -7.47 -8.23 -6.74
N TYR A 8 -8.29 -7.35 -6.15
CA TYR A 8 -8.20 -5.91 -6.39
C TYR A 8 -6.95 -5.29 -5.77
N GLU A 9 -6.52 -5.77 -4.60
CA GLU A 9 -5.30 -5.32 -3.93
C GLU A 9 -4.06 -5.64 -4.77
N ARG A 10 -3.97 -6.85 -5.33
CA ARG A 10 -2.88 -7.23 -6.24
C ARG A 10 -2.84 -6.34 -7.49
N GLN A 11 -3.99 -6.08 -8.10
CA GLN A 11 -4.09 -5.18 -9.26
C GLN A 11 -3.67 -3.75 -8.91
N TYR A 12 -4.06 -3.26 -7.73
CA TYR A 12 -3.66 -1.94 -7.25
C TYR A 12 -2.14 -1.85 -7.04
N CYS A 13 -1.54 -2.84 -6.38
CA CYS A 13 -0.09 -2.90 -6.15
C CYS A 13 0.71 -2.89 -7.47
N GLU A 14 0.27 -3.67 -8.46
CA GLU A 14 0.88 -3.69 -9.78
C GLU A 14 0.73 -2.36 -10.52
N ALA A 15 -0.47 -1.76 -10.47
CA ALA A 15 -0.74 -0.46 -11.05
C ALA A 15 0.11 0.64 -10.39
N SER A 16 0.22 0.64 -9.05
CA SER A 16 1.02 1.60 -8.28
C SER A 16 2.51 1.50 -8.59
N ALA A 17 3.06 0.29 -8.68
CA ALA A 17 4.44 0.07 -9.09
C ALA A 17 4.70 0.55 -10.53
N SER A 18 3.77 0.27 -11.44
CA SER A 18 3.82 0.75 -12.82
C SER A 18 3.77 2.28 -12.90
N LEU A 19 2.85 2.92 -12.16
CA LEU A 19 2.72 4.37 -12.08
C LEU A 19 3.97 5.03 -11.53
N THR A 20 4.57 4.47 -10.48
CA THR A 20 5.83 4.98 -9.92
C THR A 20 6.94 4.99 -10.97
N ARG A 21 7.13 3.87 -11.70
CA ARG A 21 8.12 3.80 -12.79
C ARG A 21 7.82 4.81 -13.90
N LYS A 22 6.55 4.98 -14.29
CA LYS A 22 6.16 5.95 -15.30
C LYS A 22 6.39 7.39 -14.84
N CYS A 23 6.14 7.71 -13.57
CA CYS A 23 6.45 9.02 -12.98
C CYS A 23 7.95 9.30 -13.02
N THR A 24 8.80 8.34 -12.66
CA THR A 24 10.26 8.49 -12.75
C THR A 24 10.72 8.70 -14.19
N ALA A 25 10.16 7.94 -15.14
CA ALA A 25 10.46 8.12 -16.56
C ALA A 25 10.00 9.49 -17.09
N ALA A 26 8.82 9.95 -16.67
CA ALA A 26 8.28 11.25 -17.05
C ALA A 26 9.14 12.42 -16.52
N ALA A 27 9.80 12.26 -15.38
CA ALA A 27 10.70 13.28 -14.85
C ALA A 27 11.92 13.58 -15.75
N ALA A 28 12.27 12.68 -16.68
CA ALA A 28 13.34 12.87 -17.66
C ALA A 28 12.84 13.32 -19.03
N LEU A 29 11.54 13.56 -19.19
CA LEU A 29 10.91 13.97 -20.46
C LEU A 29 10.48 15.43 -20.41
N GLU A 30 10.49 16.06 -21.59
CA GLU A 30 10.10 17.47 -21.76
C GLU A 30 9.13 17.64 -22.94
N GLY A 31 8.47 18.80 -22.99
CA GLY A 31 7.58 19.20 -24.08
C GLY A 31 6.41 18.24 -24.34
N GLU A 32 6.16 17.96 -25.63
CA GLU A 32 5.06 17.11 -26.12
C GLU A 32 5.10 15.70 -25.51
N LYS A 33 6.31 15.12 -25.38
CA LYS A 33 6.53 13.76 -24.84
C LYS A 33 6.15 13.68 -23.36
N LEU A 34 6.48 14.70 -22.59
CA LEU A 34 6.05 14.79 -21.19
C LEU A 34 4.53 14.91 -21.11
N LYS A 35 3.91 15.73 -21.94
CA LYS A 35 2.45 15.95 -21.93
C LYS A 35 1.69 14.65 -22.23
N GLN A 36 2.17 13.88 -23.22
CA GLN A 36 1.62 12.57 -23.54
C GLN A 36 1.80 11.57 -22.38
N LYS A 37 3.00 11.48 -21.81
CA LYS A 37 3.24 10.59 -20.67
C LYS A 37 2.49 10.99 -19.40
N ALA A 38 2.33 12.28 -19.16
CA ALA A 38 1.54 12.79 -18.05
C ALA A 38 0.06 12.42 -18.19
N ALA A 39 -0.49 12.44 -19.41
CA ALA A 39 -1.86 11.97 -19.67
C ALA A 39 -2.00 10.46 -19.42
N GLU A 40 -1.04 9.64 -19.85
CA GLU A 40 -1.01 8.20 -19.55
C GLU A 40 -0.96 7.92 -18.03
N ILE A 41 -0.10 8.64 -17.30
CA ILE A 41 0.03 8.51 -15.84
C ILE A 41 -1.28 8.93 -15.17
N LYS A 42 -1.90 10.02 -15.62
CA LYS A 42 -3.18 10.48 -15.09
C LYS A 42 -4.28 9.44 -15.27
N SER A 43 -4.40 8.84 -16.46
CA SER A 43 -5.35 7.76 -16.72
C SER A 43 -5.08 6.53 -15.83
N GLY A 44 -3.81 6.17 -15.63
CA GLY A 44 -3.46 5.07 -14.72
C GLY A 44 -3.78 5.37 -13.26
N ILE A 45 -3.61 6.61 -12.81
CA ILE A 45 -4.01 7.06 -11.47
C ILE A 45 -5.54 6.94 -11.32
N ASP A 46 -6.31 7.37 -12.31
CA ASP A 46 -7.77 7.26 -12.28
C ASP A 46 -8.22 5.78 -12.21
N GLY A 47 -7.52 4.90 -12.93
CA GLY A 47 -7.73 3.44 -12.85
C GLY A 47 -7.40 2.86 -11.47
N ALA A 48 -6.30 3.29 -10.85
CA ALA A 48 -5.94 2.89 -9.50
C ALA A 48 -6.95 3.41 -8.45
N GLU A 49 -7.49 4.62 -8.61
CA GLU A 49 -8.57 5.13 -7.76
C GLU A 49 -9.86 4.30 -7.90
N ALA A 50 -10.18 3.84 -9.10
CA ALA A 50 -11.32 2.96 -9.32
C ALA A 50 -11.14 1.62 -8.60
N LEU A 51 -9.92 1.05 -8.58
CA LEU A 51 -9.61 -0.15 -7.81
C LEU A 51 -9.78 0.07 -6.30
N ILE A 52 -9.30 1.20 -5.78
CA ILE A 52 -9.51 1.57 -4.38
C ILE A 52 -11.01 1.67 -4.04
N ARG A 53 -11.82 2.28 -4.92
CA ARG A 53 -13.28 2.35 -4.69
C ARG A 53 -13.92 0.96 -4.66
N LYS A 54 -13.50 0.04 -5.54
CA LYS A 54 -13.98 -1.35 -5.52
C LYS A 54 -13.60 -2.05 -4.21
N MET A 55 -12.36 -1.88 -3.74
CA MET A 55 -11.91 -2.39 -2.43
C MET A 55 -12.73 -1.81 -1.26
N ASP A 56 -13.06 -0.51 -1.30
CA ASP A 56 -13.88 0.16 -0.27
C ASP A 56 -15.30 -0.42 -0.20
N LEU A 57 -15.92 -0.72 -1.35
CA LEU A 57 -17.23 -1.37 -1.41
C LEU A 57 -17.17 -2.80 -0.87
N GLU A 58 -16.17 -3.57 -1.27
CA GLU A 58 -15.98 -4.96 -0.83
C GLU A 58 -15.74 -5.02 0.69
N ALA A 59 -14.89 -4.14 1.22
CA ALA A 59 -14.60 -4.08 2.65
C ALA A 59 -15.85 -3.76 3.49
N ARG A 60 -16.78 -2.94 2.97
CA ARG A 60 -18.04 -2.60 3.66
C ARG A 60 -18.98 -3.80 3.80
N ASN A 61 -18.89 -4.77 2.91
CA ASN A 61 -19.71 -5.99 2.94
C ASN A 61 -19.20 -7.04 3.94
N LEU A 62 -17.99 -6.86 4.50
CA LEU A 62 -17.37 -7.80 5.44
C LEU A 62 -17.72 -7.52 6.91
N GLN A 63 -17.50 -8.51 7.78
CA GLN A 63 -17.76 -8.39 9.23
C GLN A 63 -16.98 -7.21 9.86
N PRO A 64 -17.52 -6.56 10.90
CA PRO A 64 -16.92 -5.37 11.51
C PRO A 64 -15.47 -5.55 11.99
N SER A 65 -15.14 -6.73 12.51
CA SER A 65 -13.80 -7.09 13.00
C SER A 65 -12.74 -7.03 11.89
N ILE A 66 -13.05 -7.57 10.71
CA ILE A 66 -12.16 -7.59 9.54
C ILE A 66 -12.17 -6.24 8.80
N ARG A 67 -13.34 -5.60 8.74
CA ARG A 67 -13.55 -4.33 8.04
C ARG A 67 -12.63 -3.21 8.52
N ALA A 68 -12.39 -3.10 9.83
CA ALA A 68 -11.58 -2.03 10.40
C ALA A 68 -10.14 -2.04 9.85
N GLY A 69 -9.52 -3.22 9.77
CA GLY A 69 -8.16 -3.39 9.21
C GLY A 69 -8.10 -3.07 7.72
N LEU A 70 -9.08 -3.52 6.95
CA LEU A 70 -9.13 -3.25 5.50
C LEU A 70 -9.37 -1.76 5.19
N LEU A 71 -10.20 -1.07 5.98
CA LEU A 71 -10.41 0.37 5.82
C LEU A 71 -9.16 1.19 6.18
N ALA A 72 -8.33 0.72 7.12
CA ALA A 72 -7.04 1.32 7.39
C ALA A 72 -6.09 1.19 6.18
N LYS A 73 -5.96 -0.01 5.61
CA LYS A 73 -5.20 -0.26 4.36
C LYS A 73 -5.68 0.63 3.21
N ILE A 74 -6.99 0.73 3.02
CA ILE A 74 -7.58 1.59 1.97
C ILE A 74 -7.20 3.07 2.17
N ARG A 75 -7.10 3.56 3.41
CA ARG A 75 -6.68 4.94 3.69
C ARG A 75 -5.21 5.16 3.32
N GLU A 76 -4.34 4.19 3.59
CA GLU A 76 -2.93 4.23 3.17
C GLU A 76 -2.82 4.28 1.64
N TYR A 77 -3.52 3.39 0.93
CA TYR A 77 -3.54 3.39 -0.54
C TYR A 77 -4.04 4.71 -1.15
N LYS A 78 -5.03 5.36 -0.50
CA LYS A 78 -5.49 6.71 -0.89
C LYS A 78 -4.39 7.76 -0.69
N SER A 79 -3.64 7.67 0.41
CA SER A 79 -2.52 8.57 0.69
C SER A 79 -1.40 8.43 -0.35
N ASP A 80 -1.03 7.19 -0.70
CA ASP A 80 0.00 6.90 -1.69
C ASP A 80 -0.38 7.40 -3.09
N LEU A 81 -1.64 7.22 -3.49
CA LEU A 81 -2.12 7.82 -4.74
C LEU A 81 -2.10 9.34 -4.72
N ASN A 82 -2.41 9.98 -3.59
CA ASN A 82 -2.29 11.43 -3.46
C ASN A 82 -0.83 11.89 -3.58
N ASN A 83 0.12 11.13 -3.04
CA ASN A 83 1.55 11.40 -3.20
C ASN A 83 1.99 11.28 -4.68
N LEU A 84 1.52 10.26 -5.41
CA LEU A 84 1.76 10.09 -6.84
C LEU A 84 1.13 11.21 -7.68
N LYS A 85 -0.11 11.63 -7.36
CA LYS A 85 -0.75 12.81 -7.96
C LYS A 85 0.07 14.07 -7.72
N GLY A 86 0.58 14.26 -6.51
CA GLY A 86 1.47 15.37 -6.17
C GLY A 86 2.79 15.33 -6.95
N ALA A 87 3.39 14.15 -7.11
CA ALA A 87 4.60 13.97 -7.92
C ALA A 87 4.37 14.32 -9.39
N LEU A 88 3.28 13.82 -10.00
CA LEU A 88 2.91 14.15 -11.38
C LEU A 88 2.69 15.65 -11.58
N LYS A 89 1.99 16.31 -10.64
CA LYS A 89 1.82 17.77 -10.66
C LYS A 89 3.17 18.49 -10.60
N ARG A 90 4.09 18.08 -9.72
CA ARG A 90 5.43 18.69 -9.64
C ARG A 90 6.24 18.50 -10.92
N ILE A 91 6.18 17.33 -11.54
CA ILE A 91 6.87 17.06 -12.81
C ILE A 91 6.29 17.95 -13.92
N THR A 92 4.97 18.05 -14.00
CA THR A 92 4.28 18.84 -15.04
C THR A 92 4.41 20.36 -14.81
N SER A 93 4.31 20.82 -13.57
CA SER A 93 4.37 22.25 -13.20
C SER A 93 5.78 22.78 -13.01
N GLY A 94 6.73 21.97 -12.52
CA GLY A 94 8.15 22.33 -12.46
C GLY A 94 8.71 22.58 -13.86
N ASN A 95 8.23 21.80 -14.84
CA ASN A 95 8.58 22.00 -16.24
C ASN A 95 7.79 23.14 -16.92
N ALA A 96 6.62 23.53 -16.39
CA ALA A 96 5.89 24.70 -16.88
C ALA A 96 6.61 26.02 -16.56
N GLN A 97 7.40 26.09 -15.47
CA GLN A 97 8.29 27.23 -15.22
C GLN A 97 9.56 27.21 -16.08
N GLN A 98 9.95 26.06 -16.64
CA GLN A 98 11.04 25.97 -17.62
C GLN A 98 10.56 26.31 -19.03
N GLY A 99 9.35 25.91 -19.43
CA GLY A 99 8.78 26.29 -20.73
C GLY A 99 8.57 27.79 -20.91
N ALA A 100 8.22 28.53 -19.85
CA ALA A 100 8.15 29.99 -19.87
C ALA A 100 9.52 30.68 -19.69
N ARG A 101 10.54 29.92 -19.25
CA ARG A 101 11.91 30.41 -19.13
C ARG A 101 12.75 30.11 -20.37
N GLU A 102 12.44 29.08 -21.17
CA GLU A 102 13.18 28.76 -22.40
C GLU A 102 13.15 29.94 -23.39
N GLU A 103 12.03 30.67 -23.51
CA GLU A 103 11.95 31.92 -24.28
C GLU A 103 12.80 33.08 -23.69
N LEU A 104 13.23 32.96 -22.43
CA LEU A 104 13.99 33.96 -21.67
C LEU A 104 15.43 33.50 -21.35
N LEU A 105 15.79 32.26 -21.69
CA LEU A 105 17.04 31.57 -21.31
C LEU A 105 18.06 31.47 -22.45
N GLU A 106 17.83 32.14 -23.58
CA GLU A 106 18.91 32.37 -24.56
C GLU A 106 20.05 33.27 -23.99
N SER A 107 19.89 33.83 -22.79
CA SER A 107 20.80 34.80 -22.18
C SER A 107 21.70 34.28 -21.04
N GLY A 108 21.55 33.05 -20.53
CA GLY A 108 22.08 32.70 -19.19
C GLY A 108 22.69 31.30 -19.00
N MET A 109 23.62 30.87 -19.85
CA MET A 109 24.12 29.48 -19.92
C MET A 109 24.92 28.96 -18.71
N ALA A 110 25.31 29.79 -17.74
CA ALA A 110 26.26 29.37 -16.68
C ALA A 110 25.63 28.88 -15.37
N ASP A 111 24.40 29.28 -15.04
CA ASP A 111 23.78 29.02 -13.72
C ASP A 111 22.89 27.74 -13.68
N ALA A 112 22.56 27.19 -14.86
CA ALA A 112 21.63 26.06 -14.97
C ALA A 112 22.20 24.70 -14.52
N LEU A 113 23.53 24.51 -14.61
CA LEU A 113 24.17 23.23 -14.29
C LEU A 113 24.24 22.96 -12.78
N GLY A 114 24.38 24.01 -11.95
CA GLY A 114 24.42 23.88 -10.49
C GLY A 114 23.06 23.53 -9.87
N VAL A 115 21.98 24.09 -10.41
CA VAL A 115 20.61 23.88 -9.92
C VAL A 115 20.07 22.48 -10.27
N SER A 116 20.43 21.97 -11.46
CA SER A 116 20.05 20.63 -11.93
C SER A 116 20.65 19.50 -11.06
N ALA A 117 21.91 19.66 -10.64
CA ALA A 117 22.58 18.70 -9.76
C ALA A 117 21.95 18.66 -8.34
N ASP A 118 21.56 19.81 -7.78
CA ASP A 118 20.91 19.86 -6.45
C ASP A 118 19.50 19.26 -6.47
N GLN A 119 18.75 19.44 -7.56
CA GLN A 119 17.44 18.80 -7.75
C GLN A 119 17.56 17.27 -7.83
N ARG A 120 18.55 16.75 -8.56
CA ARG A 120 18.80 15.30 -8.66
C ARG A 120 19.19 14.70 -7.31
N SER A 121 20.05 15.39 -6.56
CA SER A 121 20.45 15.02 -5.19
C SER A 121 19.24 14.95 -4.22
N ARG A 122 18.36 15.96 -4.25
CA ARG A 122 17.17 16.01 -3.39
C ARG A 122 16.16 14.92 -3.72
N LEU A 123 15.96 14.62 -5.01
CA LEU A 123 15.07 13.55 -5.44
C LEU A 123 15.62 12.18 -5.05
N LEU A 124 16.91 11.92 -5.24
CA LEU A 124 17.54 10.67 -4.79
C LEU A 124 17.37 10.47 -3.28
N ARG A 125 17.55 11.53 -2.47
CA ARG A 125 17.33 11.47 -1.01
C ARG A 125 15.86 11.23 -0.64
N ALA A 126 14.91 11.73 -1.42
CA ALA A 126 13.49 11.48 -1.20
C ALA A 126 13.12 10.04 -1.58
N THR A 127 13.67 9.50 -2.67
CA THR A 127 13.46 8.12 -3.12
C THR A 127 14.08 7.10 -2.17
N GLU A 128 15.29 7.37 -1.66
CA GLU A 128 15.95 6.52 -0.65
C GLU A 128 15.10 6.39 0.61
N ARG A 129 14.59 7.52 1.13
CA ARG A 129 13.67 7.51 2.29
C ARG A 129 12.38 6.78 1.98
N GLN A 130 11.83 6.94 0.78
CA GLN A 130 10.58 6.31 0.39
C GLN A 130 10.71 4.78 0.29
N ASN A 131 11.79 4.29 -0.34
CA ASN A 131 12.11 2.86 -0.38
C ASN A 131 12.28 2.28 1.02
N GLN A 132 12.98 2.99 1.92
CA GLN A 132 13.12 2.56 3.31
C GLN A 132 11.78 2.48 4.04
N THR A 133 10.85 3.39 3.78
CA THR A 133 9.48 3.28 4.34
C THR A 133 8.68 2.15 3.71
N THR A 134 8.81 1.90 2.41
CA THR A 134 8.13 0.78 1.74
C THR A 134 8.64 -0.57 2.22
N ASP A 135 9.95 -0.71 2.41
CA ASP A 135 10.56 -1.93 2.96
C ASP A 135 10.16 -2.14 4.42
N ARG A 136 10.16 -1.09 5.24
CA ARG A 136 9.66 -1.15 6.63
C ARG A 136 8.18 -1.49 6.70
N LEU A 137 7.35 -0.98 5.79
CA LEU A 137 5.93 -1.30 5.72
C LEU A 137 5.73 -2.76 5.33
N ARG A 138 6.51 -3.26 4.36
CA ARG A 138 6.49 -4.66 3.94
C ARG A 138 6.94 -5.61 5.05
N ASP A 139 7.99 -5.25 5.78
CA ASP A 139 8.48 -6.02 6.93
C ASP A 139 7.49 -6.00 8.10
N SER A 140 6.88 -4.85 8.38
CA SER A 140 5.79 -4.72 9.36
C SER A 140 4.59 -5.59 8.97
N HIS A 141 4.19 -5.58 7.69
CA HIS A 141 3.09 -6.39 7.18
C HIS A 141 3.37 -7.89 7.27
N ARG A 142 4.60 -8.33 6.97
CA ARG A 142 5.03 -9.72 7.17
C ARG A 142 4.95 -10.12 8.64
N THR A 143 5.53 -9.32 9.52
CA THR A 143 5.54 -9.59 10.96
C THR A 143 4.11 -9.65 11.51
N MET A 144 3.22 -8.77 11.04
CA MET A 144 1.83 -8.76 11.47
C MET A 144 1.07 -10.03 11.03
N LEU A 145 1.27 -10.48 9.78
CA LEU A 145 0.69 -11.75 9.31
C LEU A 145 1.21 -12.95 10.10
N GLU A 146 2.52 -12.98 10.41
CA GLU A 146 3.11 -14.02 11.26
C GLU A 146 2.48 -14.01 12.67
N THR A 147 2.19 -12.82 13.23
CA THR A 147 1.50 -12.72 14.53
C THR A 147 0.01 -13.09 14.48
N GLU A 148 -0.66 -12.92 13.34
CA GLU A 148 -2.04 -13.39 13.14
C GLU A 148 -2.08 -14.92 13.12
N ASP A 149 -1.16 -15.55 12.39
CA ASP A 149 -1.08 -17.02 12.29
C ASP A 149 -0.70 -17.67 13.64
N LEU A 150 0.20 -17.02 14.39
CA LEU A 150 0.51 -17.40 15.77
C LEU A 150 -0.72 -17.26 16.68
N GLY A 151 -1.49 -16.19 16.54
CA GLY A 151 -2.73 -15.97 17.29
C GLY A 151 -3.81 -17.02 17.01
N VAL A 152 -3.96 -17.43 15.74
CA VAL A 152 -4.85 -18.52 15.33
C VAL A 152 -4.42 -19.85 15.96
N SER A 153 -3.11 -20.14 15.96
CA SER A 153 -2.56 -21.35 16.60
C SER A 153 -2.81 -21.38 18.10
N ILE A 154 -2.62 -20.27 18.82
CA ILE A 154 -2.91 -20.17 20.26
C ILE A 154 -4.40 -20.41 20.54
N LEU A 155 -5.29 -19.83 19.73
CA LEU A 155 -6.74 -20.05 19.88
C LEU A 155 -7.13 -21.51 19.62
N HIS A 156 -6.47 -22.16 18.65
CA HIS A 156 -6.66 -23.58 18.38
C HIS A 156 -6.22 -24.46 19.57
N ASP A 157 -5.05 -24.16 20.16
CA ASP A 157 -4.53 -24.89 21.31
C ASP A 157 -5.42 -24.71 22.55
N LEU A 158 -5.86 -23.48 22.84
CA LEU A 158 -6.80 -23.20 23.93
C LEU A 158 -8.14 -23.94 23.74
N SER A 159 -8.63 -24.02 22.51
CA SER A 159 -9.81 -24.80 22.15
C SER A 159 -9.61 -26.29 22.46
N GLN A 160 -8.46 -26.88 22.06
CA GLN A 160 -8.15 -28.28 22.34
C GLN A 160 -8.00 -28.55 23.84
N GLN A 161 -7.33 -27.66 24.58
CA GLN A 161 -7.19 -27.76 26.03
C GLN A 161 -8.55 -27.74 26.73
N ARG A 162 -9.45 -26.84 26.33
CA ARG A 162 -10.83 -26.81 26.84
C ARG A 162 -11.56 -28.13 26.60
N GLN A 163 -11.45 -28.72 25.42
CA GLN A 163 -12.08 -30.01 25.13
C GLN A 163 -11.49 -31.16 25.95
N SER A 164 -10.17 -31.12 26.23
CA SER A 164 -9.51 -32.13 27.06
C SER A 164 -9.97 -32.03 28.52
N LEU A 165 -10.08 -30.82 29.07
CA LEU A 165 -10.64 -30.59 30.41
C LEU A 165 -12.10 -31.04 30.52
N LEU A 166 -12.93 -30.74 29.51
CA LEU A 166 -14.32 -31.21 29.48
C LEU A 166 -14.41 -32.74 29.45
N ARG A 167 -13.52 -33.41 28.69
CA ARG A 167 -13.45 -34.87 28.67
C ARG A 167 -13.02 -35.45 30.01
N ALA A 168 -12.01 -34.87 30.66
CA ALA A 168 -11.56 -35.29 31.98
C ALA A 168 -12.69 -35.16 33.02
N HIS A 169 -13.41 -34.04 33.03
CA HIS A 169 -14.54 -33.81 33.93
C HIS A 169 -15.68 -34.82 33.70
N ASN A 170 -16.05 -35.09 32.44
CA ASN A 170 -17.09 -36.07 32.13
C ASN A 170 -16.69 -37.49 32.55
N VAL A 171 -15.40 -37.81 32.47
CA VAL A 171 -14.87 -39.11 32.90
C VAL A 171 -14.93 -39.21 34.43
N GLU A 172 -14.52 -38.17 35.17
CA GLU A 172 -14.65 -38.13 36.63
C GLU A 172 -16.10 -38.26 37.11
N ASP A 173 -17.04 -37.56 36.48
CA ASP A 173 -18.47 -37.68 36.81
C ASP A 173 -18.99 -39.11 36.57
N HIS A 174 -18.54 -39.77 35.48
CA HIS A 174 -18.91 -41.16 35.22
C HIS A 174 -18.34 -42.11 36.28
N TRP A 175 -17.07 -41.93 36.69
CA TRP A 175 -16.48 -42.75 37.75
C TRP A 175 -17.18 -42.54 39.10
N ARG A 176 -17.56 -41.30 39.44
CA ARG A 176 -18.26 -40.99 40.68
C ARG A 176 -19.67 -41.58 40.74
N TYR A 177 -20.40 -41.62 39.62
CA TYR A 177 -21.70 -42.30 39.54
C TYR A 177 -21.58 -43.84 39.60
N GLY A 178 -20.43 -44.40 39.22
CA GLY A 178 -20.15 -45.83 39.30
C GLY A 178 -19.83 -46.31 40.72
N GLU A 179 -19.21 -45.48 41.56
CA GLU A 179 -18.93 -45.79 42.98
C GLU A 179 -20.15 -45.62 43.89
N GLU A 180 -21.10 -44.73 43.57
CA GLU A 180 -22.33 -44.55 44.37
C GLU A 180 -23.43 -45.60 44.10
N ASN A 181 -23.33 -46.36 43.00
CA ASN A 181 -24.35 -47.35 42.58
C ASN A 181 -23.85 -48.81 42.54
N GLY A 182 -22.67 -49.10 43.11
CA GLY A 182 -22.13 -50.44 43.29
C GLY A 182 -22.18 -50.89 44.74
#